data_AF-A0A7X4BSW4-F1
#
_entry.id   AF-A0A7X4BSW4-F1
#
_cell.length_a   1.000
_cell.length_b   1.000
_cell.length_c   1.000
_cell.angle_alpha   90.00
_cell.angle_beta   90.00
_cell.angle_gamma   90.00
#
_symmetry.space_group_name_H-M   'P 1'
#
loop_
_entity.id
_entity.type
_entity.pdbx_description
1 polymer ?
#
loop_
_entity_poly.entity_id
_entity_poly.type
_entity_poly.pdbx_seq_one_letter_code
_entity_poly.pdbx_strand_id
1 'polypeptide(L)'
;MQSKLMNNWIVNLKLPFSRKADLVPFSILCAYIIFCFSACGNAERTTHVVTAPEDAAKKLPMGEGLDLGALAPDFSLPDGDGEFHSLSEYRGQKLVIVFYRTGT
;
A
#
# COMPACT_ATOMS: atom_id res chain seq x y z
N MET A 1 25.49 36.71 -42.85
CA MET A 1 24.18 36.72 -42.18
C MET A 1 23.40 35.50 -42.65
N GLN A 2 23.32 34.47 -41.78
CA GLN A 2 22.45 33.27 -41.80
C GLN A 2 22.25 32.50 -43.13
N SER A 3 23.01 31.42 -43.39
CA SER A 3 22.53 30.37 -44.33
C SER A 3 23.25 29.01 -44.34
N LYS A 4 24.23 28.72 -43.48
CA LYS A 4 24.78 27.35 -43.37
C LYS A 4 24.74 26.83 -41.95
N LEU A 5 23.49 26.85 -41.47
CA LEU A 5 22.99 26.02 -40.39
C LEU A 5 23.27 24.55 -40.69
N MET A 6 24.00 23.91 -39.77
CA MET A 6 23.51 22.76 -39.00
C MET A 6 22.88 21.56 -39.75
N ASN A 7 23.33 21.19 -40.95
CA ASN A 7 22.87 19.94 -41.59
C ASN A 7 23.94 18.85 -41.63
N ASN A 8 24.86 18.89 -40.65
CA ASN A 8 25.97 17.95 -40.47
C ASN A 8 25.64 16.77 -39.54
N TRP A 9 24.40 16.26 -39.49
CA TRP A 9 24.10 15.24 -38.48
C TRP A 9 23.07 14.13 -38.82
N ILE A 10 22.53 14.00 -40.04
CA ILE A 10 21.39 13.05 -40.23
C ILE A 10 21.60 11.87 -41.20
N VAL A 11 22.57 11.82 -42.11
CA VAL A 11 22.43 10.86 -43.23
C VAL A 11 23.59 9.89 -43.44
N ASN A 12 23.86 8.99 -42.48
CA ASN A 12 24.22 7.59 -42.78
C ASN A 12 24.43 6.72 -41.52
N LEU A 13 23.40 6.61 -40.65
CA LEU A 13 23.38 5.53 -39.68
C LEU A 13 22.82 4.26 -40.35
N LYS A 14 23.70 3.53 -41.05
CA LYS A 14 23.37 2.27 -41.71
C LYS A 14 23.41 1.14 -40.67
N LEU A 15 22.31 0.94 -39.93
CA LEU A 15 22.16 -0.24 -39.06
C LEU A 15 21.79 -1.47 -39.91
N PRO A 16 22.56 -2.57 -39.83
CA PRO A 16 22.20 -3.82 -40.47
C PRO A 16 21.29 -4.60 -39.52
N PHE A 17 19.98 -4.52 -39.69
CA PHE A 17 19.09 -5.53 -39.13
C PHE A 17 18.08 -5.99 -40.18
N SER A 18 18.58 -6.90 -41.01
CA SER A 18 17.88 -7.58 -42.09
C SER A 18 17.61 -9.02 -41.68
N ARG A 19 16.37 -9.32 -41.26
CA ARG A 19 15.55 -10.49 -41.67
C ARG A 19 14.26 -10.51 -40.86
N LYS A 20 13.15 -10.80 -41.53
CA LYS A 20 11.78 -10.90 -40.98
C LYS A 20 11.57 -12.12 -40.06
N ALA A 21 12.63 -12.73 -39.53
CA ALA A 21 12.58 -13.99 -38.76
C ALA A 21 12.57 -13.77 -37.23
N ASP A 22 12.85 -12.54 -36.76
CA ASP A 22 13.03 -12.27 -35.32
C ASP A 22 11.78 -11.67 -34.63
N LEU A 23 10.68 -11.49 -35.38
CA LEU A 23 9.41 -10.93 -34.87
C LEU A 23 8.52 -11.95 -34.16
N VAL A 24 8.71 -13.24 -34.46
CA VAL A 24 7.94 -14.35 -33.86
C VAL A 24 8.28 -14.57 -32.38
N PRO A 25 9.56 -14.63 -31.93
CA PRO A 25 9.87 -14.86 -30.52
C PRO A 25 9.44 -13.70 -29.63
N PHE A 26 9.48 -12.45 -30.11
CA PHE A 26 9.02 -11.29 -29.35
C PHE A 26 7.49 -11.28 -29.17
N SER A 27 6.74 -11.66 -30.22
CA SER A 27 5.29 -11.78 -30.15
C SER A 27 4.84 -12.91 -29.22
N ILE A 28 5.52 -14.06 -29.25
CA ILE A 28 5.24 -15.19 -28.36
C ILE A 28 5.61 -14.85 -26.91
N LEU A 29 6.73 -14.16 -26.68
CA LEU A 29 7.13 -13.71 -25.35
C LEU A 29 6.12 -12.70 -24.77
N CYS A 30 5.67 -11.73 -25.56
CA CYS A 30 4.63 -10.80 -25.14
C CYS A 30 3.29 -11.51 -24.86
N ALA A 31 2.89 -12.46 -25.71
CA ALA A 31 1.68 -13.25 -25.49
C ALA A 31 1.78 -14.10 -24.21
N TYR A 32 2.95 -14.68 -23.93
CA TYR A 32 3.21 -15.45 -22.71
C TYR A 32 3.15 -14.57 -21.46
N ILE A 33 3.73 -13.36 -21.50
CA ILE A 33 3.67 -12.40 -20.39
C ILE A 33 2.22 -11.97 -20.13
N ILE A 34 1.44 -11.66 -21.18
CA ILE A 34 0.01 -11.28 -21.04
C ILE A 34 -0.82 -12.45 -20.49
N PHE A 35 -0.53 -13.69 -20.91
CA PHE A 35 -1.18 -14.89 -20.39
C PHE A 35 -0.81 -15.15 -18.91
N CYS A 36 0.46 -14.96 -18.52
CA CYS A 36 0.90 -15.07 -17.13
C CYS A 36 0.25 -14.01 -16.22
N PHE A 37 0.04 -12.78 -16.70
CA PHE A 37 -0.72 -11.77 -15.97
C PHE A 37 -2.20 -12.15 -15.81
N SER A 38 -2.79 -12.77 -16.84
CA SER A 38 -4.19 -13.21 -16.80
C SER A 38 -4.41 -14.43 -15.88
N ALA A 39 -3.40 -15.29 -15.73
CA ALA A 39 -3.43 -16.44 -14.81
C ALA A 39 -3.14 -16.05 -13.35
N CYS A 40 -2.66 -14.84 -13.09
CA CYS A 40 -2.46 -14.30 -11.74
C CYS A 40 -3.58 -13.32 -11.37
N GLY A 41 -4.83 -13.68 -11.68
CA GLY A 41 -6.00 -12.85 -11.48
C GLY A 41 -7.07 -13.43 -10.57
N ASN A 42 -6.79 -14.52 -9.83
CA ASN A 42 -7.78 -15.09 -8.93
C ASN A 42 -7.17 -15.78 -7.69
N ALA A 43 -6.37 -15.02 -6.94
CA ALA A 43 -6.30 -15.23 -5.50
C ALA A 43 -7.33 -14.29 -4.87
N GLU A 44 -8.61 -14.66 -4.92
CA GLU A 44 -9.54 -14.30 -3.86
C GLU A 44 -8.96 -14.88 -2.57
N ARG A 45 -8.02 -14.15 -1.96
CA ARG A 45 -7.71 -14.31 -0.56
C ARG A 45 -9.00 -13.95 0.13
N THR A 46 -9.71 -15.00 0.53
CA THR A 46 -10.96 -14.96 1.26
C THR A 46 -10.86 -13.84 2.27
N THR A 47 -11.58 -12.80 1.92
CA THR A 47 -11.97 -11.73 2.78
C THR A 47 -12.64 -12.36 3.98
N HIS A 48 -11.88 -12.57 5.06
CA HIS A 48 -12.37 -11.95 6.28
C HIS A 48 -12.21 -10.45 6.06
N VAL A 49 -13.17 -9.87 5.32
CA VAL A 49 -13.58 -8.52 5.66
C VAL A 49 -13.97 -8.69 7.12
N VAL A 50 -13.08 -8.30 8.02
CA VAL A 50 -13.55 -7.60 9.19
C VAL A 50 -14.20 -6.36 8.55
N THR A 51 -15.44 -6.51 8.08
CA THR A 51 -16.38 -5.41 8.17
C THR A 51 -16.24 -5.08 9.63
N ALA A 52 -15.56 -3.97 9.93
CA ALA A 52 -15.53 -3.48 11.30
C ALA A 52 -17.00 -3.50 11.66
N PRO A 53 -17.42 -4.41 12.55
CA PRO A 53 -18.83 -4.51 12.83
C PRO A 53 -19.20 -3.11 13.30
N GLU A 54 -20.33 -2.57 12.87
CA GLU A 54 -20.87 -1.38 13.55
C GLU A 54 -21.02 -1.65 15.07
N ASP A 55 -20.90 -2.91 15.48
CA ASP A 55 -20.73 -3.40 16.84
C ASP A 55 -19.30 -3.27 17.42
N ALA A 56 -18.35 -2.57 16.78
CA ALA A 56 -17.01 -2.31 17.34
C ALA A 56 -17.05 -1.42 18.59
N ALA A 57 -18.21 -0.82 18.88
CA ALA A 57 -18.53 -0.19 20.16
C ALA A 57 -19.31 -1.11 21.11
N LYS A 58 -19.36 -2.43 20.88
CA LYS A 58 -19.88 -3.38 21.86
C LYS A 58 -18.91 -3.38 23.04
N LYS A 59 -19.28 -2.57 24.04
CA LYS A 59 -18.61 -2.47 25.33
C LYS A 59 -18.23 -3.88 25.79
N LEU A 60 -16.93 -4.13 25.86
CA LEU A 60 -16.40 -5.43 26.27
C LEU A 60 -17.05 -5.81 27.61
N PRO A 61 -17.42 -7.09 27.81
CA PRO A 61 -17.87 -7.55 29.12
C PRO A 61 -16.82 -7.18 30.16
N MET A 62 -17.27 -6.63 31.30
CA MET A 62 -16.38 -6.09 32.33
C MET A 62 -15.42 -7.19 32.80
N GLY A 63 -14.11 -6.97 32.62
CA GLY A 63 -13.07 -7.90 33.09
C GLY A 63 -12.48 -8.83 32.02
N GLU A 64 -12.97 -8.80 30.78
CA GLU A 64 -12.33 -9.50 29.67
C GLU A 64 -11.30 -8.57 28.99
N GLY A 65 -10.09 -9.08 28.75
CA GLY A 65 -9.01 -8.34 28.10
C GLY A 65 -9.25 -8.15 26.61
N LEU A 66 -8.47 -7.28 25.97
CA LEU A 66 -8.48 -7.12 24.52
C LEU A 66 -7.69 -8.26 23.85
N ASP A 67 -8.26 -8.84 22.80
CA ASP A 67 -7.55 -9.80 21.95
C ASP A 67 -6.40 -9.12 21.17
N LEU A 68 -5.35 -9.88 20.90
CA LEU A 68 -4.24 -9.40 20.07
C LEU A 68 -4.70 -9.13 18.63
N GLY A 69 -4.38 -7.94 18.12
CA GLY A 69 -4.80 -7.50 16.79
C GLY A 69 -6.22 -6.91 16.73
N ALA A 70 -6.99 -6.96 17.82
CA ALA A 70 -8.23 -6.22 17.91
C ALA A 70 -7.98 -4.71 17.85
N LEU A 71 -8.95 -3.96 17.31
CA LEU A 71 -8.90 -2.51 17.31
C LEU A 71 -8.97 -2.01 18.76
N ALA A 72 -7.94 -1.26 19.19
CA ALA A 72 -7.95 -0.64 20.51
C ALA A 72 -9.15 0.33 20.64
N PRO A 73 -9.96 0.23 21.71
CA PRO A 73 -11.08 1.13 21.96
C PRO A 73 -10.60 2.57 22.06
N ASP A 74 -11.33 3.48 21.44
CA ASP A 74 -11.03 4.90 21.54
C ASP A 74 -11.42 5.42 22.93
N PHE A 75 -10.56 6.25 23.52
CA PHE A 75 -10.82 6.92 24.78
C PHE A 75 -10.13 8.29 24.78
N SER A 76 -10.62 9.20 25.61
CA SER A 76 -10.03 10.52 25.81
C SER A 76 -9.75 10.76 27.28
N LEU A 77 -8.55 11.26 27.58
CA LEU A 77 -8.09 11.59 28.92
C LEU A 77 -7.44 12.98 28.92
N PRO A 78 -7.58 13.74 30.01
CA PRO A 78 -6.76 14.92 30.21
C PRO A 78 -5.31 14.49 30.47
N ASP A 79 -4.37 15.27 29.96
CA ASP A 79 -2.96 15.18 30.33
C ASP A 79 -2.66 15.89 31.66
N GLY A 80 -1.37 16.09 31.96
CA GLY A 80 -0.95 16.79 33.17
C GLY A 80 -1.32 18.28 33.22
N ASP A 81 -1.55 18.89 32.06
CA ASP A 81 -1.96 20.29 31.91
C ASP A 81 -3.48 20.46 31.80
N GLY A 82 -4.22 19.34 31.72
CA GLY A 82 -5.67 19.30 31.60
C GLY A 82 -6.18 19.32 30.16
N GLU A 83 -5.28 19.30 29.17
CA GLU A 83 -5.64 19.22 27.76
C GLU A 83 -6.09 17.80 27.43
N PHE A 84 -7.19 17.68 26.71
CA PHE A 84 -7.75 16.37 26.35
C PHE A 84 -7.07 15.82 25.09
N HIS A 85 -6.56 14.60 25.20
CA HIS A 85 -6.03 13.83 24.07
C HIS A 85 -6.89 12.59 23.85
N SER A 86 -7.20 12.26 22.60
CA SER A 86 -7.85 11.00 22.23
C SER A 86 -6.86 9.98 21.69
N LEU A 87 -7.15 8.68 21.87
CA LEU A 87 -6.31 7.63 21.28
C LEU A 87 -6.27 7.72 19.74
N SER A 88 -7.35 8.18 19.13
CA SER A 88 -7.46 8.39 17.69
C SER A 88 -6.45 9.39 17.11
N GLU A 89 -5.98 10.36 17.89
CA GLU A 89 -4.99 11.36 17.44
C GLU A 89 -3.60 10.74 17.19
N TYR A 90 -3.30 9.59 17.81
CA TYR A 90 -2.02 8.90 17.69
C TYR A 90 -1.97 7.83 16.60
N ARG A 91 -2.99 7.75 15.74
CA ARG A 91 -3.01 6.78 14.62
C ARG A 91 -1.83 7.00 13.66
N GLY A 92 -1.36 5.92 13.06
CA GLY A 92 -0.18 5.94 12.17
C GLY A 92 1.17 5.91 12.88
N GLN A 93 1.18 5.89 14.21
CA GLN A 93 2.40 5.81 15.03
C GLN A 93 2.44 4.51 15.83
N LYS A 94 3.65 4.03 16.17
CA LYS A 94 3.81 2.94 17.15
C LYS A 94 3.69 3.53 18.55
N LEU A 95 2.67 3.12 19.30
CA LEU A 95 2.33 3.68 20.62
C LEU A 95 2.33 2.58 21.69
N VAL A 96 2.83 2.90 22.89
CA VAL A 96 2.73 2.06 24.10
C VAL A 96 1.95 2.85 25.15
N ILE A 97 0.92 2.24 25.73
CA ILE A 97 0.05 2.86 26.74
C ILE A 97 0.27 2.14 28.06
N VAL A 98 0.56 2.88 29.13
CA VAL A 98 0.82 2.33 30.46
C VAL A 98 -0.22 2.85 31.44
N PHE A 99 -1.07 1.95 31.95
CA PHE A 99 -1.98 2.26 33.05
C PHE A 99 -1.29 1.94 34.38
N TYR A 100 -1.18 2.92 35.26
CA TYR A 100 -0.64 2.75 36.60
C TYR A 100 -1.50 3.48 37.62
N ARG A 101 -1.52 2.96 38.85
CA ARG A 101 -2.16 3.64 39.97
C ARG A 101 -1.10 4.44 40.71
N THR A 102 -1.36 5.73 40.91
CA THR A 102 -0.62 6.48 41.93
C THR A 102 -1.19 6.08 43.30
N GLY A 103 -0.33 5.53 44.16
CA GLY A 103 -0.73 5.08 45.50
C GLY A 103 -1.09 6.29 46.37
N THR A 104 -2.18 6.16 47.12
CA THR A 104 -2.53 7.05 48.24
C THR A 104 -1.87 6.57 49.51
#